data_AF-A0A0S2SLA0-F1
#
_entry.id   AF-A0A0S2SLA0-F1
#
_cell.length_a   1.000
_cell.length_b   1.000
_cell.length_c   1.000
_cell.angle_alpha   90.00
_cell.angle_beta   90.00
_cell.angle_gamma   90.00
#
_symmetry.space_group_name_H-M   'P 1'
#
loop_
_entity.id
_entity.type
_entity.pdbx_description
1 polymer ?
#
loop_
_entity_poly.entity_id
_entity_poly.type
_entity_poly.pdbx_seq_one_letter_code
_entity_poly.pdbx_strand_id
1 'polypeptide(L)'
;MAFRTEWLRREGFDPVKMAVIRAKGDSMEPTINDGDVILIRLKNGEAPRDGLYVLRLDGGLFVKRLQFDLGGVRIISDNPLYKSRDLSRSELAELDLVGRVVWAGKKF
;
A
#
# COMPACT_ATOMS: atom_id res chain seq x y z
N MET A 1 11.25 11.13 12.07
CA MET A 1 11.39 11.37 10.62
C MET A 1 10.16 12.13 10.17
N ALA A 2 10.32 13.37 9.72
CA ALA A 2 9.28 14.09 9.01
C ALA A 2 9.76 14.21 7.56
N PHE A 3 9.01 13.70 6.58
CA PHE A 3 9.32 13.97 5.18
C PHE A 3 9.18 15.46 4.96
N ARG A 4 10.28 16.15 4.65
CA ARG A 4 10.22 17.57 4.33
C ARG A 4 9.41 17.76 3.06
N THR A 5 8.51 18.73 3.06
CA THR A 5 7.66 19.09 1.91
C THR A 5 8.48 19.33 0.64
N GLU A 6 9.67 19.90 0.77
CA GLU A 6 10.61 20.14 -0.33
C GLU A 6 11.09 18.85 -0.99
N TRP A 7 11.39 17.81 -0.20
CA TRP A 7 11.80 16.51 -0.73
C TRP A 7 10.65 15.87 -1.53
N LEU A 8 9.42 15.89 -0.98
CA LEU A 8 8.25 15.37 -1.68
C LEU A 8 8.05 16.07 -3.03
N ARG A 9 8.13 17.41 -3.06
CA ARG A 9 8.00 18.18 -4.30
C ARG A 9 9.09 17.84 -5.31
N ARG A 10 10.33 17.65 -4.86
CA ARG A 10 11.46 17.27 -5.73
C ARG A 10 11.28 15.90 -6.37
N GLU A 11 10.72 14.94 -5.65
CA GLU A 11 10.37 13.61 -6.18
C GLU A 11 9.08 13.62 -7.03
N GLY A 12 8.52 14.81 -7.33
CA GLY A 12 7.33 14.97 -8.16
C GLY A 12 6.02 14.64 -7.43
N PHE A 13 6.03 14.62 -6.10
CA PHE A 13 4.86 14.34 -5.29
C PHE A 13 4.16 15.63 -4.83
N ASP A 14 2.82 15.60 -4.83
CA ASP A 14 1.99 16.62 -4.18
C ASP A 14 1.85 16.29 -2.69
N PRO A 15 2.40 17.10 -1.76
CA PRO A 15 2.34 16.83 -0.33
C PRO A 15 0.94 16.69 0.24
N VAL A 16 -0.07 17.34 -0.37
CA VAL A 16 -1.47 17.27 0.09
C VAL A 16 -2.09 15.90 -0.24
N LYS A 17 -1.54 15.19 -1.23
CA LYS A 17 -1.96 13.86 -1.64
C LYS A 17 -1.12 12.74 -1.02
N MET A 18 -0.35 13.07 0.02
CA MET A 18 0.56 12.14 0.67
C MET A 18 0.16 11.90 2.13
N ALA A 19 0.33 10.66 2.57
CA ALA A 19 0.15 10.26 3.94
C ALA A 19 1.34 9.41 4.40
N VAL A 20 1.68 9.52 5.67
CA VAL A 20 2.71 8.69 6.31
C VAL A 20 2.03 7.81 7.34
N ILE A 21 2.28 6.51 7.28
CA ILE A 21 1.84 5.56 8.30
C ILE A 21 3.02 4.79 8.84
N ARG A 22 2.79 4.14 9.98
CA ARG A 22 3.73 3.17 10.54
C ARG A 22 3.20 1.76 10.31
N ALA A 23 4.05 0.90 9.77
CA ALA A 23 3.75 -0.52 9.62
C ALA A 23 3.55 -1.17 10.99
N LYS A 24 2.60 -2.09 11.08
CA LYS A 24 2.39 -2.96 12.23
C LYS A 24 2.16 -4.39 11.76
N GLY A 25 2.84 -5.34 12.40
CA GLY A 25 2.83 -6.75 12.05
C GLY A 25 3.84 -7.10 10.97
N ASP A 26 3.88 -8.39 10.64
CA ASP A 26 4.93 -9.03 9.83
C ASP A 26 4.42 -9.50 8.45
N SER A 27 3.15 -9.24 8.11
CA SER A 27 2.53 -9.81 6.90
C SER A 27 3.17 -9.36 5.58
N MET A 28 3.96 -8.28 5.62
CA MET A 28 4.67 -7.75 4.45
C MET A 28 6.18 -7.92 4.56
N GLU A 29 6.68 -8.68 5.54
CA GLU A 29 8.10 -9.02 5.61
C GLU A 29 8.52 -9.91 4.43
N PRO A 30 9.72 -9.70 3.86
CA PRO A 30 10.78 -8.80 4.31
C PRO A 30 10.70 -7.37 3.73
N THR A 31 9.71 -7.11 2.86
CA THR A 31 9.58 -5.85 2.10
C THR A 31 9.26 -4.66 3.01
N ILE A 32 8.36 -4.87 3.97
CA ILE A 32 7.98 -3.90 4.99
C ILE A 32 7.97 -4.65 6.32
N ASN A 33 8.85 -4.24 7.22
CA ASN A 33 8.97 -4.82 8.56
C ASN A 33 8.04 -4.12 9.55
N ASP A 34 7.77 -4.78 10.67
CA ASP A 34 7.09 -4.12 11.79
C ASP A 34 7.83 -2.85 12.22
N GLY A 35 7.09 -1.76 12.39
CA GLY A 35 7.63 -0.47 12.81
C GLY A 35 8.23 0.41 11.71
N ASP A 36 8.34 -0.08 10.46
CA ASP A 36 8.78 0.69 9.31
C ASP A 36 7.88 1.90 9.03
N VAL A 37 8.47 2.97 8.49
CA VAL A 37 7.73 4.15 8.06
C VAL A 37 7.39 4.01 6.57
N ILE A 38 6.11 4.18 6.25
CA ILE A 38 5.59 4.02 4.89
C ILE A 38 5.04 5.36 4.41
N LEU A 39 5.43 5.77 3.22
CA LEU A 39 4.84 6.89 2.50
C LEU A 39 3.84 6.37 1.47
N ILE A 40 2.64 6.95 1.51
CA ILE A 40 1.50 6.56 0.69
C ILE A 40 1.07 7.76 -0.14
N ARG A 41 0.89 7.53 -1.44
CA ARG A 41 0.12 8.42 -2.31
C ARG A 41 -1.35 8.05 -2.22
N LEU A 42 -2.18 8.97 -1.72
CA LEU A 42 -3.62 8.78 -1.60
C LEU A 42 -4.26 8.58 -2.98
N LYS A 43 -5.29 7.74 -3.04
CA LYS A 43 -6.02 7.47 -4.28
C LYS A 43 -6.62 8.77 -4.83
N ASN A 44 -6.38 9.05 -6.11
CA ASN A 44 -6.84 10.27 -6.77
C ASN A 44 -7.34 9.97 -8.20
N GLY A 45 -8.31 9.06 -8.32
CA GLY A 45 -8.97 8.73 -9.60
C GLY A 45 -8.17 7.85 -10.58
N GLU A 46 -6.89 7.59 -10.30
CA GLU A 46 -6.06 6.69 -11.10
C GLU A 46 -6.53 5.23 -10.99
N ALA A 47 -6.55 4.53 -12.12
CA ALA A 47 -6.82 3.10 -12.14
C ALA A 47 -5.71 2.34 -11.39
N PRO A 48 -6.06 1.41 -10.47
CA PRO A 48 -5.08 0.58 -9.80
C PRO A 48 -4.29 -0.26 -10.81
N ARG A 49 -3.01 -0.46 -10.51
CA ARG A 49 -2.06 -1.32 -11.23
C ARG A 49 -1.18 -2.05 -10.24
N ASP A 50 -0.38 -3.02 -10.69
CA ASP A 50 0.53 -3.78 -9.83
C ASP A 50 1.33 -2.90 -8.86
N GLY A 51 1.41 -3.34 -7.61
CA GLY A 51 2.17 -2.66 -6.56
C GLY A 51 1.64 -2.88 -5.15
N LEU A 52 2.20 -2.14 -4.21
CA LEU A 52 1.81 -2.17 -2.80
C LEU A 52 0.75 -1.11 -2.52
N TYR A 53 -0.31 -1.50 -1.83
CA TYR A 53 -1.45 -0.63 -1.51
C TYR A 53 -1.84 -0.75 -0.05
N VAL A 54 -2.41 0.34 0.46
CA VAL A 54 -3.14 0.35 1.73
C VAL A 54 -4.61 0.13 1.45
N LEU A 55 -5.15 -0.94 2.01
CA LEU A 55 -6.55 -1.34 1.98
C LEU A 55 -7.19 -1.01 3.31
N ARG A 56 -8.45 -0.57 3.31
CA ARG A 56 -9.27 -0.54 4.51
C ARG A 56 -10.19 -1.76 4.52
N LEU A 57 -10.13 -2.54 5.60
CA LEU A 57 -10.96 -3.72 5.81
C LEU A 57 -11.38 -3.76 7.28
N ASP A 58 -12.67 -3.95 7.57
CA ASP A 58 -13.23 -4.05 8.93
C ASP A 58 -12.76 -2.92 9.89
N GLY A 59 -12.63 -1.70 9.37
CA GLY A 59 -12.15 -0.53 10.11
C GLY A 59 -10.63 -0.45 10.30
N GLY A 60 -9.89 -1.50 9.96
CA GLY A 60 -8.42 -1.55 9.98
C GLY A 60 -7.78 -1.14 8.66
N LEU A 61 -6.49 -0.78 8.72
CA LEU A 61 -5.65 -0.53 7.54
C LEU A 61 -4.64 -1.65 7.35
N PHE A 62 -4.56 -2.18 6.14
CA PHE A 62 -3.68 -3.28 5.79
C PHE A 62 -2.85 -2.92 4.58
N VAL A 63 -1.54 -3.20 4.65
CA VAL A 63 -0.68 -3.11 3.46
C VAL A 63 -0.67 -4.47 2.79
N LYS A 64 -0.96 -4.51 1.49
CA LYS A 64 -0.91 -5.72 0.65
C LYS A 64 -0.35 -5.41 -0.73
N ARG A 65 0.19 -6.43 -1.39
CA ARG A 65 0.56 -6.37 -2.80
C ARG A 65 -0.65 -6.73 -3.64
N LEU A 66 -0.96 -5.89 -4.62
CA LEU A 66 -1.95 -6.18 -5.64
C LEU A 66 -1.21 -6.58 -6.92
N GLN A 67 -1.62 -7.69 -7.50
CA GLN A 67 -1.18 -8.17 -8.81
C GLN A 67 -2.42 -8.37 -9.68
N PHE A 68 -2.48 -7.65 -10.80
CA PHE A 68 -3.61 -7.67 -11.71
C PHE A 68 -3.36 -8.66 -12.84
N ASP A 69 -4.39 -9.40 -13.23
CA ASP A 69 -4.38 -10.27 -14.39
C ASP A 69 -5.64 -10.06 -15.25
N LEU A 70 -5.81 -10.89 -16.29
CA LEU A 70 -6.97 -10.77 -17.18
C LEU A 70 -8.30 -11.04 -16.47
N GLY A 71 -8.30 -11.89 -15.43
CA GLY A 71 -9.49 -12.36 -14.71
C GLY A 71 -9.84 -11.53 -13.47
N GLY A 72 -8.89 -10.80 -12.89
CA GLY A 72 -9.13 -10.03 -11.67
C GLY A 72 -7.86 -9.52 -11.02
N VAL A 73 -7.82 -9.60 -9.69
CA VAL A 73 -6.68 -9.15 -8.89
C VAL A 73 -6.37 -10.17 -7.80
N ARG A 74 -5.09 -10.43 -7.58
CA ARG A 74 -4.59 -11.19 -6.45
C ARG A 74 -4.08 -10.24 -5.36
N ILE A 75 -4.61 -10.39 -4.15
CA ILE A 75 -4.11 -9.75 -2.94
C ILE A 75 -3.07 -10.68 -2.30
N ILE A 76 -1.85 -10.20 -2.17
CA ILE A 76 -0.69 -10.97 -1.70
C ILE A 76 -0.10 -10.30 -0.46
N SER A 77 0.24 -11.14 0.51
CA SER A 77 1.14 -10.79 1.60
C SER A 77 2.54 -11.23 1.18
N ASP A 78 3.53 -10.35 1.27
CA ASP A 78 4.90 -10.72 0.87
C ASP A 78 5.50 -11.78 1.81
N ASN A 79 4.99 -11.86 3.05
CA ASN A 79 5.32 -12.92 3.97
C ASN A 79 4.56 -14.21 3.59
N PRO A 80 5.26 -15.31 3.20
CA PRO A 80 4.64 -16.55 2.73
C PRO A 80 3.78 -17.28 3.76
N LEU A 81 3.91 -16.95 5.05
CA LEU A 81 3.06 -17.51 6.12
C LEU A 81 1.60 -17.10 5.98
N TYR A 82 1.32 -16.05 5.20
CA TYR A 82 -0.01 -15.50 4.98
C TYR A 82 -0.52 -15.90 3.59
N LYS A 83 -1.74 -16.45 3.53
CA LYS A 83 -2.36 -16.85 2.26
C LYS A 83 -2.70 -15.64 1.39
N SER A 84 -2.47 -15.76 0.09
CA SER A 84 -3.01 -14.82 -0.89
C SER A 84 -4.51 -15.06 -1.09
N ARG A 85 -5.22 -14.04 -1.57
CA ARG A 85 -6.63 -14.12 -1.94
C ARG A 85 -6.82 -13.57 -3.35
N ASP A 86 -7.48 -14.35 -4.19
CA ASP A 86 -7.91 -13.92 -5.51
C ASP A 86 -9.27 -13.23 -5.39
N LEU A 87 -9.43 -12.12 -6.10
CA LEU A 87 -10.67 -11.36 -6.21
C LEU A 87 -11.03 -11.19 -7.68
N SER A 88 -12.32 -11.36 -7.96
CA SER A 88 -12.93 -10.99 -9.23
C SER A 88 -12.89 -9.48 -9.45
N ARG A 89 -13.15 -9.04 -10.69
CA ARG A 89 -13.27 -7.61 -11.02
C ARG A 89 -14.40 -6.92 -10.25
N SER A 90 -15.49 -7.62 -9.96
CA SER A 90 -16.60 -7.09 -9.15
C SER A 90 -16.17 -6.88 -7.70
N GLU A 91 -15.49 -7.86 -7.09
CA GLU A 91 -14.98 -7.72 -5.71
C GLU A 91 -13.91 -6.63 -5.58
N LEU A 92 -13.06 -6.45 -6.60
CA LEU A 92 -12.11 -5.34 -6.64
C LEU A 92 -12.79 -3.98 -6.58
N ALA A 93 -13.97 -3.82 -7.19
CA ALA A 93 -14.70 -2.56 -7.16
C ALA A 93 -15.21 -2.21 -5.75
N GLU A 94 -15.38 -3.22 -4.88
CA GLU A 94 -15.80 -3.08 -3.49
C GLU A 94 -14.63 -2.83 -2.52
N LEU A 95 -13.39 -2.98 -2.98
CA LEU A 95 -12.22 -2.70 -2.14
C LEU A 95 -12.07 -1.20 -1.85
N ASP A 96 -12.03 -0.85 -0.57
CA ASP A 96 -11.62 0.48 -0.13
C ASP A 96 -10.09 0.63 -0.20
N LEU A 97 -9.63 1.09 -1.36
CA LEU A 97 -8.24 1.47 -1.63
C LEU A 97 -7.96 2.86 -1.09
N VAL A 98 -7.21 2.95 0.01
CA VAL A 98 -6.78 4.23 0.61
C VAL A 98 -5.71 4.91 -0.25
N GLY A 99 -4.75 4.13 -0.74
CA GLY A 99 -3.65 4.68 -1.54
C GLY A 99 -2.57 3.67 -1.87
N ARG A 100 -1.61 4.10 -2.69
CA ARG A 100 -0.47 3.31 -3.14
C ARG A 100 0.76 3.63 -2.28
N VAL A 101 1.45 2.60 -1.82
CA VAL A 101 2.76 2.78 -1.17
C VAL A 101 3.78 3.19 -2.24
N VAL A 102 4.45 4.31 -2.01
CA VAL A 102 5.48 4.85 -2.91
C VAL A 102 6.88 4.74 -2.32
N TRP A 103 6.99 4.57 -1.00
CA TRP A 103 8.26 4.37 -0.30
C TRP A 103 8.04 3.67 1.03
N ALA A 104 8.98 2.82 1.41
CA ALA A 104 9.08 2.23 2.74
C ALA A 104 10.53 2.33 3.21
N GLY A 105 10.74 2.66 4.48
CA GLY A 105 12.07 2.75 5.03
C GLY A 105 12.16 2.26 6.47
N LYS A 106 13.33 1.68 6.73
CA LYS A 106 13.68 1.03 7.98
C LYS A 106 14.30 2.02 8.94
N LYS A 107 13.95 1.89 10.21
CA LYS A 107 14.61 2.60 11.30
C LYS A 107 15.68 1.66 11.88
N PHE A 108 16.94 2.11 11.88
CA PHE A 108 18.04 1.45 12.59
C PHE A 108 18.12 1.96 14.03
#